data_AF-A0A329ZIM4-F1
#
_entry.id   AF-A0A329ZIM4-F1
#
_cell.length_a   1.000
_cell.length_b   1.000
_cell.length_c   1.000
_cell.angle_alpha   90.00
_cell.angle_beta   90.00
_cell.angle_gamma   90.00
#
_symmetry.space_group_name_H-M   'P 1'
#
loop_
_entity.id
_entity.type
_entity.pdbx_description
1 polymer ?
#
loop_
_entity_poly.entity_id
_entity_poly.type
_entity_poly.pdbx_seq_one_letter_code
_entity_poly.pdbx_strand_id
1 'polypeptide(L)'
;MGFSLPNMQKWLENKGINCLNFEHTIFLNEDTIKYLLHKNHFSIIEKTYFSEHSIFIKARLDDTAKAQINLDYNAHKKLFLDLHHHYTALIEQLNSLLEQRDADAYLFGAHLFSQYLIYNGLHSQKILHILDNNPNKQEKRLYGTNLSVKSPAILKDKDNAFVILCAGVYNNEIEKDLKTMNPHLEIFKC
;
A
#
# COMPACT_ATOMS: atom_id res chain seq x y z
N MET A 1 15.70 24.62 1.44
CA MET A 1 15.51 23.16 1.60
C MET A 1 14.51 22.69 0.54
N GLY A 2 14.78 21.57 -0.13
CA GLY A 2 13.83 20.92 -1.04
C GLY A 2 13.69 19.46 -0.65
N PHE A 3 12.47 18.94 -0.63
CA PHE A 3 12.17 17.56 -0.25
C PHE A 3 10.85 17.11 -0.87
N SER A 4 10.63 15.79 -0.90
CA SER A 4 9.36 15.20 -1.32
C SER A 4 8.84 14.27 -0.23
N LEU A 5 7.52 14.17 -0.14
CA LEU A 5 6.82 13.28 0.77
C LEU A 5 5.64 12.63 0.04
N PRO A 6 5.17 11.48 0.51
CA PRO A 6 3.88 10.96 0.10
C PRO A 6 2.76 11.97 0.35
N ASN A 7 1.77 12.01 -0.54
CA ASN A 7 0.51 12.68 -0.27
C ASN A 7 -0.35 11.79 0.63
N MET A 8 0.02 11.71 1.93
CA MET A 8 -0.61 10.77 2.87
C MET A 8 -2.10 11.04 3.08
N GLN A 9 -2.52 12.31 3.00
CA GLN A 9 -3.94 12.66 3.02
C GLN A 9 -4.69 11.94 1.90
N LYS A 10 -4.17 12.05 0.67
CA LYS A 10 -4.80 11.42 -0.49
C LYS A 10 -4.70 9.89 -0.46
N TRP A 11 -3.58 9.35 0.04
CA TRP A 11 -3.47 7.92 0.30
C TRP A 11 -4.53 7.44 1.28
N LEU A 12 -4.76 8.14 2.39
CA LEU A 12 -5.76 7.75 3.38
C LEU A 12 -7.19 7.82 2.82
N GLU A 13 -7.52 8.91 2.09
CA GLU A 13 -8.81 9.06 1.39
C GLU A 13 -9.07 7.91 0.41
N ASN A 14 -8.01 7.49 -0.29
CA ASN A 14 -8.05 6.38 -1.25
C ASN A 14 -7.83 5.00 -0.60
N LYS A 15 -7.87 4.91 0.74
CA LYS A 15 -7.70 3.66 1.50
C LYS A 15 -6.36 2.95 1.21
N GLY A 16 -5.32 3.72 0.96
CA GLY A 16 -3.95 3.24 0.76
C GLY A 16 -3.32 2.79 2.08
N ILE A 17 -3.10 1.49 2.23
CA ILE A 17 -2.45 0.88 3.41
C ILE A 17 -0.97 1.26 3.57
N ASN A 18 -0.38 1.86 2.54
CA ASN A 18 0.94 2.49 2.58
C ASN A 18 0.95 3.85 3.30
N CYS A 19 -0.21 4.40 3.71
CA CYS A 19 -0.32 5.65 4.45
C CYS A 19 0.42 5.62 5.80
N LEU A 20 0.19 4.58 6.60
CA LEU A 20 0.87 4.37 7.88
C LEU A 20 1.34 2.93 8.02
N ASN A 21 2.61 2.77 8.38
CA ASN A 21 3.26 1.48 8.57
C ASN A 21 4.61 1.67 9.29
N PHE A 22 5.46 0.64 9.30
CA PHE A 22 6.77 0.70 9.97
C PHE A 22 7.79 1.60 9.24
N GLU A 23 7.61 1.90 7.95
CA GLU A 23 8.40 2.87 7.17
C GLU A 23 7.78 4.28 7.26
N HIS A 24 6.45 4.38 7.28
CA HIS A 24 5.71 5.62 7.44
C HIS A 24 5.03 5.67 8.81
N THR A 25 5.78 6.07 9.83
CA THR A 25 5.33 6.00 11.24
C THR A 25 4.56 7.23 11.70
N ILE A 26 4.49 8.29 10.89
CA ILE A 26 3.85 9.56 11.20
C ILE A 26 2.94 9.95 10.04
N PHE A 27 1.70 10.32 10.35
CA PHE A 27 0.76 10.83 9.36
C PHE A 27 1.08 12.30 9.06
N LEU A 28 1.55 12.57 7.85
CA LEU A 28 1.93 13.90 7.38
C LEU A 28 0.99 14.38 6.28
N ASN A 29 0.05 15.24 6.64
CA ASN A 29 -0.72 16.04 5.68
C ASN A 29 -0.10 17.45 5.56
N GLU A 30 -0.63 18.27 4.65
CA GLU A 30 -0.07 19.60 4.41
C GLU A 30 -0.12 20.54 5.61
N ASP A 31 -1.17 20.45 6.44
CA ASP A 31 -1.29 21.26 7.66
C ASP A 31 -0.19 20.90 8.68
N THR A 32 0.05 19.61 8.89
CA THR A 32 1.15 19.14 9.75
C THR A 32 2.51 19.52 9.19
N ILE A 33 2.72 19.40 7.88
CA ILE A 33 3.99 19.77 7.23
C ILE A 33 4.25 21.27 7.40
N LYS A 34 3.24 22.10 7.11
CA LYS A 34 3.33 23.56 7.27
C LYS A 34 3.60 23.93 8.73
N TYR A 35 2.92 23.31 9.67
CA TYR A 35 3.16 23.52 11.10
C TYR A 35 4.60 23.16 11.49
N LEU A 36 5.11 22.00 11.07
CA LEU A 36 6.46 21.55 11.38
C LEU A 36 7.52 22.48 10.76
N LEU A 37 7.31 22.96 9.53
CA LEU A 37 8.21 23.92 8.91
C LEU A 37 8.21 25.25 9.67
N HIS A 38 7.03 25.82 9.94
CA HIS A 38 6.92 27.10 10.66
C HIS A 38 7.52 27.00 12.07
N LYS A 39 7.35 25.88 12.76
CA LYS A 39 7.94 25.63 14.09
C LYS A 39 9.47 25.64 14.07
N ASN A 40 10.07 25.39 12.91
CA ASN A 40 11.52 25.39 12.71
C ASN A 40 11.99 26.57 11.86
N HIS A 41 11.23 27.67 11.81
CA HIS A 41 11.58 28.89 11.07
C HIS A 41 11.70 28.68 9.55
N PHE A 42 10.89 27.79 8.97
CA PHE A 42 10.79 27.64 7.52
C PHE A 42 9.39 27.97 7.02
N SER A 43 9.32 28.59 5.84
CA SER A 43 8.09 28.79 5.07
C SER A 43 8.18 28.11 3.72
N ILE A 44 7.07 27.50 3.28
CA ILE A 44 6.93 26.92 1.94
C ILE A 44 6.91 28.06 0.91
N ILE A 45 7.75 27.97 -0.12
CA ILE A 45 7.78 28.92 -1.24
C ILE A 45 7.25 28.32 -2.54
N GLU A 46 7.30 26.99 -2.66
CA GLU A 46 6.83 26.28 -3.85
C GLU A 46 6.37 24.88 -3.44
N LYS A 47 5.28 24.42 -4.07
CA LYS A 47 4.74 23.08 -3.91
C LYS A 47 4.29 22.56 -5.26
N THR A 48 4.73 21.37 -5.62
CA THR A 48 4.37 20.69 -6.87
C THR A 48 3.87 19.29 -6.56
N TYR A 49 2.71 18.92 -7.11
CA TYR A 49 2.18 17.57 -7.00
C TYR A 49 2.70 16.71 -8.14
N PHE A 50 3.08 15.48 -7.82
CA PHE A 50 3.34 14.46 -8.83
C PHE A 50 2.24 13.41 -8.75
N SER A 51 1.32 13.49 -9.70
CA SER A 51 0.04 12.77 -9.64
C SER A 51 -0.66 13.02 -8.30
N GLU A 52 -1.45 12.07 -7.81
CA GLU A 52 -2.13 12.14 -6.52
C GLU A 52 -1.29 11.61 -5.35
N HIS A 53 -0.10 11.02 -5.59
CA HIS A 53 0.59 10.22 -4.58
C HIS A 53 1.80 10.90 -3.91
N SER A 54 2.34 11.99 -4.47
CA SER A 54 3.52 12.66 -3.92
C SER A 54 3.42 14.18 -3.99
N ILE A 55 4.01 14.84 -2.98
CA ILE A 55 4.12 16.29 -2.87
C ILE A 55 5.60 16.65 -2.83
N PHE A 56 6.05 17.52 -3.72
CA PHE A 56 7.38 18.13 -3.72
C PHE A 56 7.28 19.52 -3.11
N ILE A 57 8.11 19.81 -2.11
CA ILE A 57 8.08 21.05 -1.35
C ILE A 57 9.45 21.71 -1.39
N LYS A 58 9.45 23.01 -1.68
CA LYS A 58 10.59 23.88 -1.50
C LYS A 58 10.28 24.87 -0.39
N ALA A 59 11.18 24.94 0.58
CA ALA A 59 11.06 25.82 1.75
C ALA A 59 12.31 26.69 1.92
N ARG A 60 12.13 27.87 2.49
CA ARG A 60 13.20 28.81 2.86
C ARG A 60 13.12 29.17 4.33
N LEU A 61 14.24 29.61 4.91
CA LEU A 61 14.26 30.18 6.25
C LEU A 61 13.36 31.43 6.28
N ASP A 62 12.56 31.55 7.33
CA ASP A 62 11.61 32.62 7.58
C ASP A 62 11.35 32.75 9.09
N ASP A 63 12.07 33.66 9.74
CA ASP A 63 11.95 33.91 11.19
C ASP A 63 10.63 34.60 11.57
N THR A 64 9.86 35.09 10.58
CA THR A 64 8.54 35.70 10.80
C THR A 64 7.41 34.68 10.82
N ALA A 65 7.70 33.44 10.40
CA ALA A 65 6.73 32.36 10.37
C ALA A 65 6.23 32.01 11.79
N LYS A 66 4.91 31.97 11.96
CA LYS A 66 4.28 31.55 13.20
C LYS A 66 3.70 30.15 13.04
N ALA A 67 4.11 29.24 13.92
CA ALA A 67 3.58 27.89 13.94
C ALA A 67 2.14 27.90 14.46
N GLN A 68 1.20 27.54 13.60
CA GLN A 68 -0.19 27.28 13.95
C GLN A 68 -0.60 25.97 13.29
N ILE A 69 -1.38 25.19 14.03
CA ILE A 69 -1.89 23.92 13.56
C ILE A 69 -3.41 23.93 13.70
N ASN A 70 -4.09 23.61 12.62
CA ASN A 70 -5.53 23.38 12.61
C ASN A 70 -5.74 21.95 12.13
N LEU A 71 -5.97 21.02 13.05
CA LEU A 71 -6.23 19.62 12.73
C LEU A 71 -7.67 19.28 13.10
N ASP A 72 -8.40 18.73 12.13
CA ASP A 72 -9.66 18.07 12.40
C ASP A 72 -9.40 16.60 12.78
N TYR A 73 -9.22 16.34 14.08
CA TYR A 73 -9.02 14.98 14.58
C TYR A 73 -10.16 14.04 14.19
N ASN A 74 -11.41 14.51 14.22
CA ASN A 74 -12.57 13.67 13.96
C ASN A 74 -12.65 13.27 12.48
N ALA A 75 -12.34 14.19 11.58
CA ALA A 75 -12.26 13.88 10.15
C ALA A 75 -11.18 12.84 9.86
N HIS A 76 -9.96 13.01 10.39
CA HIS A 76 -8.88 12.04 10.17
C HIS A 76 -9.20 10.68 10.81
N LYS A 77 -9.73 10.67 12.04
CA LYS A 77 -10.18 9.44 12.71
C LYS A 77 -11.20 8.69 11.86
N LYS A 78 -12.16 9.42 11.27
CA LYS A 78 -13.16 8.82 10.38
C LYS A 78 -12.49 8.14 9.18
N LEU A 79 -11.54 8.80 8.51
CA LEU A 79 -10.83 8.21 7.37
C LEU A 79 -10.06 6.93 7.75
N PHE A 80 -9.42 6.90 8.92
CA PHE A 80 -8.75 5.68 9.42
C PHE A 80 -9.74 4.55 9.73
N LEU A 81 -10.89 4.87 10.33
CA LEU A 81 -11.94 3.87 10.58
C LEU A 81 -12.53 3.34 9.27
N ASP A 82 -12.75 4.22 8.28
CA ASP A 82 -13.24 3.84 6.96
C ASP A 82 -12.24 2.91 6.23
N LEU A 83 -10.93 3.20 6.33
CA LEU A 83 -9.86 2.31 5.86
C LEU A 83 -9.93 0.95 6.56
N HIS A 84 -10.02 0.93 7.89
CA HIS A 84 -10.09 -0.31 8.66
C HIS A 84 -11.31 -1.16 8.27
N HIS A 85 -12.51 -0.58 8.28
CA HIS A 85 -13.73 -1.29 7.91
C HIS A 85 -13.69 -1.84 6.49
N HIS A 86 -13.14 -1.07 5.54
CA HIS A 86 -13.00 -1.53 4.17
C HIS A 86 -12.13 -2.77 4.07
N TYR A 87 -10.95 -2.79 4.72
CA TYR A 87 -10.08 -3.95 4.65
C TYR A 87 -10.57 -5.13 5.48
N THR A 88 -11.29 -4.90 6.58
CA THR A 88 -11.96 -5.99 7.31
C THR A 88 -12.95 -6.71 6.39
N ALA A 89 -13.82 -5.97 5.71
CA ALA A 89 -14.78 -6.54 4.76
C ALA A 89 -14.10 -7.21 3.56
N LEU A 90 -13.03 -6.61 3.03
CA LEU A 90 -12.24 -7.18 1.94
C LEU A 90 -11.60 -8.51 2.35
N ILE A 91 -11.01 -8.58 3.54
CA ILE A 91 -10.36 -9.79 4.05
C ILE A 91 -11.39 -10.89 4.29
N GLU A 92 -12.56 -10.57 4.83
CA GLU A 92 -13.67 -11.53 4.95
C GLU A 92 -14.09 -12.10 3.59
N GLN A 93 -14.22 -11.25 2.57
CA GLN A 93 -14.51 -11.68 1.20
C GLN A 93 -13.39 -12.58 0.64
N LEU A 94 -12.12 -12.19 0.81
CA LEU A 94 -10.98 -12.97 0.35
C LEU A 94 -10.90 -14.32 1.03
N ASN A 95 -11.12 -14.38 2.35
CA ASN A 95 -11.15 -15.63 3.10
C ASN A 95 -12.27 -16.54 2.60
N SER A 96 -13.46 -16.00 2.35
CA SER A 96 -14.58 -16.77 1.76
C SER A 96 -14.21 -17.33 0.38
N LEU A 97 -13.58 -16.53 -0.48
CA LEU A 97 -13.09 -16.99 -1.79
C LEU A 97 -12.02 -18.08 -1.66
N LEU A 98 -11.09 -17.94 -0.72
CA LEU A 98 -10.03 -18.94 -0.48
C LEU A 98 -10.59 -20.27 0.03
N GLU A 99 -11.65 -20.26 0.84
CA GLU A 99 -12.26 -21.50 1.35
C GLU A 99 -13.13 -22.22 0.32
N GLN A 100 -13.78 -21.47 -0.57
CA GLN A 100 -14.68 -22.03 -1.60
C GLN A 100 -13.96 -22.57 -2.82
N ARG A 101 -12.66 -22.29 -2.97
CA ARG A 101 -11.88 -22.62 -4.15
C ARG A 101 -11.02 -23.85 -3.95
N ASP A 102 -11.07 -24.73 -4.93
CA ASP A 102 -10.11 -25.80 -5.13
C ASP A 102 -9.07 -25.36 -6.18
N ALA A 103 -8.22 -24.40 -5.80
CA ALA A 103 -7.19 -23.82 -6.66
C ALA A 103 -5.93 -23.47 -5.85
N ASP A 104 -4.75 -23.52 -6.49
CA ASP A 104 -3.53 -23.03 -5.87
C ASP A 104 -3.65 -21.50 -5.72
N ALA A 105 -3.69 -21.00 -4.48
CA ALA A 105 -3.82 -19.57 -4.22
C ALA A 105 -2.45 -18.90 -3.99
N TYR A 106 -2.30 -17.71 -4.56
CA TYR A 106 -1.10 -16.90 -4.49
C TYR A 106 -1.46 -15.47 -4.11
N LEU A 107 -0.56 -14.79 -3.40
CA LEU A 107 -0.72 -13.39 -3.03
C LEU A 107 0.40 -12.55 -3.66
N PHE A 108 0.02 -11.53 -4.43
CA PHE A 108 0.99 -10.73 -5.18
C PHE A 108 1.50 -9.53 -4.36
N GLY A 109 2.82 -9.38 -4.33
CA GLY A 109 3.58 -8.29 -3.72
C GLY A 109 4.30 -8.74 -2.44
N ALA A 110 5.61 -8.92 -2.47
CA ALA A 110 6.42 -9.20 -1.29
C ALA A 110 6.79 -7.89 -0.56
N HIS A 111 5.77 -7.20 -0.05
CA HIS A 111 5.89 -5.95 0.68
C HIS A 111 4.74 -5.77 1.68
N LEU A 112 4.67 -4.58 2.26
CA LEU A 112 3.64 -4.10 3.17
C LEU A 112 2.21 -4.52 2.82
N PHE A 113 1.80 -4.48 1.54
CA PHE A 113 0.42 -4.77 1.17
C PHE A 113 0.00 -6.19 1.59
N SER A 114 0.82 -7.17 1.24
CA SER A 114 0.59 -8.57 1.64
C SER A 114 0.73 -8.77 3.15
N GLN A 115 1.71 -8.12 3.77
CA GLN A 115 1.90 -8.20 5.22
C GLN A 115 0.69 -7.66 5.98
N TYR A 116 0.10 -6.56 5.51
CA TYR A 116 -1.09 -5.97 6.11
C TYR A 116 -2.27 -6.94 6.05
N LEU A 117 -2.55 -7.54 4.89
CA LEU A 117 -3.66 -8.49 4.76
C LEU A 117 -3.48 -9.70 5.68
N ILE A 118 -2.28 -10.30 5.67
CA ILE A 118 -1.95 -11.46 6.51
C ILE A 118 -2.08 -11.12 7.99
N TYR A 119 -1.52 -9.98 8.42
CA TYR A 119 -1.59 -9.54 9.81
C TYR A 119 -3.03 -9.28 10.27
N ASN A 120 -3.90 -8.78 9.39
CA ASN A 120 -5.30 -8.50 9.69
C ASN A 120 -6.25 -9.69 9.45
N GLY A 121 -5.73 -10.92 9.34
CA GLY A 121 -6.55 -12.14 9.37
C GLY A 121 -6.84 -12.80 8.02
N LEU A 122 -6.13 -12.43 6.95
CA LEU A 122 -6.16 -13.24 5.72
C LEU A 122 -5.66 -14.67 6.05
N HIS A 123 -6.38 -15.68 5.55
CA HIS A 123 -6.09 -17.12 5.74
C HIS A 123 -4.81 -17.54 5.02
N SER A 124 -3.66 -17.06 5.51
CA SER A 124 -2.34 -17.25 4.91
C SER A 124 -1.92 -18.72 4.73
N GLN A 125 -2.50 -19.65 5.49
CA GLN A 125 -2.32 -21.09 5.32
C GLN A 125 -2.86 -21.63 3.98
N LYS A 126 -3.78 -20.91 3.34
CA LYS A 126 -4.30 -21.21 1.99
C LYS A 126 -3.42 -20.64 0.89
N ILE A 127 -2.50 -19.72 1.22
CA ILE A 127 -1.59 -19.10 0.26
C ILE A 127 -0.35 -19.98 0.12
N LEU A 128 -0.10 -20.48 -1.09
CA LEU A 128 1.05 -21.33 -1.36
C LEU A 128 2.33 -20.50 -1.33
N HIS A 129 2.37 -19.41 -2.11
CA HIS A 129 3.53 -18.53 -2.23
C HIS A 129 3.12 -17.05 -2.37
N ILE A 130 4.02 -16.17 -1.95
CA ILE A 130 3.98 -14.76 -2.32
C ILE A 130 4.62 -14.59 -3.70
N LEU A 131 4.07 -13.74 -4.56
CA LEU A 131 4.65 -13.44 -5.88
C LEU A 131 5.28 -12.04 -5.86
N ASP A 132 6.47 -11.86 -6.44
CA ASP A 132 7.08 -10.54 -6.61
C ASP A 132 8.03 -10.52 -7.81
N ASN A 133 7.99 -9.43 -8.58
CA ASN A 133 8.83 -9.24 -9.76
C ASN A 133 10.31 -9.07 -9.41
N ASN A 134 10.65 -8.63 -8.19
CA ASN A 134 12.01 -8.32 -7.79
C ASN A 134 12.83 -9.61 -7.52
N PRO A 135 13.86 -9.92 -8.33
CA PRO A 135 14.67 -11.13 -8.15
C PRO A 135 15.37 -11.18 -6.79
N ASN A 136 15.69 -10.03 -6.20
CA ASN A 136 16.35 -9.98 -4.89
C ASN A 136 15.46 -10.42 -3.73
N LYS A 137 14.13 -10.48 -3.94
CA LYS A 137 13.17 -10.96 -2.95
C LYS A 137 12.82 -12.44 -3.14
N GLN A 138 12.97 -12.97 -4.35
CA GLN A 138 12.61 -14.34 -4.69
C GLN A 138 13.48 -15.35 -3.94
N GLU A 139 12.91 -16.53 -3.69
CA GLU A 139 13.50 -17.62 -2.90
C GLU A 139 13.82 -17.24 -1.44
N LYS A 140 13.41 -16.06 -1.00
CA LYS A 140 13.42 -15.63 0.40
C LYS A 140 12.03 -15.74 0.99
N ARG A 141 11.92 -15.46 2.28
CA ARG A 141 10.64 -15.38 2.99
C ARG A 141 10.12 -13.95 3.00
N LEU A 142 8.80 -13.78 2.93
CA LEU A 142 8.18 -12.52 3.28
C LEU A 142 8.40 -12.28 4.77
N TYR A 143 9.02 -11.15 5.11
CA TYR A 143 9.32 -10.81 6.50
C TYR A 143 8.04 -10.85 7.36
N GLY A 144 8.16 -11.42 8.57
CA GLY A 144 7.03 -11.62 9.48
C GLY A 144 6.18 -12.87 9.19
N THR A 145 6.50 -13.66 8.16
CA THR A 145 5.74 -14.88 7.82
C THR A 145 6.66 -16.05 7.44
N ASN A 146 6.08 -17.25 7.27
CA ASN A 146 6.77 -18.42 6.75
C ASN A 146 6.62 -18.58 5.21
N LEU A 147 5.90 -17.68 4.55
CA LEU A 147 5.62 -17.78 3.12
C LEU A 147 6.87 -17.42 2.31
N SER A 148 7.26 -18.29 1.38
CA SER A 148 8.32 -18.01 0.42
C SER A 148 7.82 -17.10 -0.70
N VAL A 149 8.71 -16.25 -1.18
CA VAL A 149 8.50 -15.38 -2.33
C VAL A 149 8.99 -16.09 -3.59
N LYS A 150 8.17 -16.11 -4.64
CA LYS A 150 8.48 -16.71 -5.94
C LYS A 150 8.34 -15.68 -7.05
N SER A 151 9.01 -15.94 -8.18
CA SER A 151 8.76 -15.22 -9.42
C SER A 151 7.35 -15.51 -9.93
N PRO A 152 6.60 -14.55 -10.48
CA PRO A 152 5.32 -14.82 -11.13
C PRO A 152 5.43 -15.82 -12.29
N ALA A 153 6.62 -16.00 -12.86
CA ALA A 153 6.87 -16.96 -13.94
C ALA A 153 6.45 -18.41 -13.61
N ILE A 154 6.36 -18.77 -12.32
CA ILE A 154 5.87 -20.10 -11.90
C ILE A 154 4.40 -20.35 -12.31
N LEU A 155 3.66 -19.30 -12.65
CA LEU A 155 2.27 -19.36 -13.04
C LEU A 155 2.06 -19.60 -14.54
N LYS A 156 3.12 -19.56 -15.36
CA LYS A 156 3.00 -19.60 -16.83
C LYS A 156 2.21 -20.80 -17.34
N ASP A 157 2.47 -21.98 -16.78
CA ASP A 157 1.88 -23.25 -17.22
C ASP A 157 0.90 -23.81 -16.17
N LYS A 158 0.33 -22.94 -15.31
CA LYS A 158 -0.63 -23.31 -14.27
C LYS A 158 -2.06 -23.10 -14.76
N ASP A 159 -2.81 -24.18 -14.89
CA ASP A 159 -4.22 -24.12 -15.31
C ASP A 159 -5.19 -23.80 -14.16
N ASN A 160 -4.78 -24.06 -12.92
CA ASN A 160 -5.61 -23.89 -11.73
C ASN A 160 -4.91 -23.03 -10.67
N ALA A 161 -4.77 -21.73 -10.95
CA ALA A 161 -4.15 -20.76 -10.06
C ALA A 161 -5.06 -19.54 -9.85
N PHE A 162 -5.20 -19.17 -8.57
CA PHE A 162 -5.92 -18.00 -8.12
C PHE A 162 -4.94 -16.98 -7.54
N VAL A 163 -4.95 -15.75 -8.05
CA VAL A 163 -4.02 -14.69 -7.62
C VAL A 163 -4.80 -13.56 -6.96
N ILE A 164 -4.47 -13.26 -5.71
CA ILE A 164 -4.92 -12.06 -5.01
C ILE A 164 -3.95 -10.92 -5.34
N LEU A 165 -4.48 -9.83 -5.91
CA LEU A 165 -3.71 -8.66 -6.35
C LEU A 165 -4.18 -7.39 -5.63
N CYS A 166 -3.52 -7.07 -4.51
CA CYS A 166 -3.75 -5.85 -3.73
C CYS A 166 -2.49 -4.94 -3.68
N ALA A 167 -1.81 -4.72 -4.80
CA ALA A 167 -0.58 -3.91 -4.91
C ALA A 167 -0.83 -2.39 -5.12
N GLY A 168 -2.04 -1.90 -4.84
CA GLY A 168 -2.39 -0.49 -4.94
C GLY A 168 -2.32 0.05 -6.37
N VAL A 169 -1.56 1.14 -6.57
CA VAL A 169 -1.47 1.84 -7.88
C VAL A 169 -0.94 0.97 -9.01
N TYR A 170 -0.26 -0.14 -8.69
CA TYR A 170 0.35 -1.05 -9.67
C TYR A 170 -0.58 -2.16 -10.15
N ASN A 171 -1.81 -2.27 -9.62
CA ASN A 171 -2.69 -3.41 -9.91
C ASN A 171 -2.99 -3.58 -11.41
N ASN A 172 -3.26 -2.50 -12.13
CA ASN A 172 -3.59 -2.61 -13.57
C ASN A 172 -2.40 -3.05 -14.42
N GLU A 173 -1.19 -2.59 -14.10
CA GLU A 173 0.04 -2.99 -14.80
C GLU A 173 0.34 -4.47 -14.54
N ILE A 174 0.32 -4.87 -13.28
CA ILE A 174 0.60 -6.24 -12.86
C ILE A 174 -0.42 -7.22 -13.43
N GLU A 175 -1.72 -6.88 -13.38
CA GLU A 175 -2.78 -7.72 -13.95
C GLU A 175 -2.55 -7.97 -15.44
N LYS A 176 -2.20 -6.92 -16.20
CA LYS A 176 -1.92 -7.03 -17.62
C LYS A 176 -0.75 -7.97 -17.90
N ASP A 177 0.32 -7.86 -17.12
CA ASP A 177 1.51 -8.71 -17.29
C ASP A 177 1.19 -10.17 -16.96
N LEU A 178 0.47 -10.42 -15.86
CA LEU A 178 0.03 -11.75 -15.46
C LEU A 178 -0.87 -12.40 -16.53
N LYS A 179 -1.83 -11.64 -17.07
CA LYS A 179 -2.73 -12.12 -18.12
C LYS A 179 -2.03 -12.34 -19.46
N THR A 180 -1.01 -11.55 -19.76
CA THR A 180 -0.17 -11.76 -20.95
C THR A 180 0.63 -13.05 -20.83
N MET A 181 1.15 -13.33 -19.64
CA MET A 181 1.92 -14.54 -19.34
C MET A 181 1.03 -15.80 -19.32
N ASN A 182 -0.13 -15.72 -18.68
CA ASN A 182 -1.11 -16.79 -18.63
C ASN A 182 -2.55 -16.20 -18.64
N PRO A 183 -3.27 -16.30 -19.77
CA PRO A 183 -4.59 -15.70 -19.92
C PRO A 183 -5.67 -16.37 -19.06
N HIS A 184 -5.44 -17.62 -18.65
CA HIS A 184 -6.38 -18.43 -17.87
C HIS A 184 -6.34 -18.16 -16.38
N LEU A 185 -5.36 -17.39 -15.87
CA LEU A 185 -5.25 -17.08 -14.45
C LEU A 185 -6.52 -16.43 -13.92
N GLU A 186 -7.04 -16.94 -12.81
CA GLU A 186 -8.07 -16.23 -12.08
C GLU A 186 -7.41 -15.17 -11.19
N ILE A 187 -7.81 -13.90 -11.34
CA ILE A 187 -7.23 -12.79 -10.60
C ILE A 187 -8.34 -12.07 -9.83
N PHE A 188 -8.20 -12.00 -8.51
CA PHE A 188 -8.97 -11.09 -7.69
C PHE A 188 -8.17 -9.80 -7.54
N LYS A 189 -8.66 -8.73 -8.15
CA LYS A 189 -8.07 -7.40 -8.02
C LYS A 189 -8.80 -6.61 -6.94
N CYS A 190 -8.03 -6.12 -5.98
CA CYS A 190 -8.41 -5.09 -5.03
C CYS A 190 -8.26 -3.71 -5.72
#